data_AF-A0A1Z5SR96-F1
#
_entry.id   AF-A0A1Z5SR96-F1
#
_cell.length_a   1.000
_cell.length_b   1.000
_cell.length_c   1.000
_cell.angle_alpha   90.00
_cell.angle_beta   90.00
_cell.angle_gamma   90.00
#
_symmetry.space_group_name_H-M   'P 1'
#
loop_
_entity.id
_entity.type
_entity.pdbx_description
1 polymer ?
#
loop_
_entity_poly.entity_id
_entity_poly.type
_entity_poly.pdbx_seq_one_letter_code
_entity_poly.pdbx_strand_id
1 'polypeptide(L)'
;MADSPRPFITCHVLDTVAGKPGPGIAVHLRLLSPLPYPTNSSSEPYLWTAKTNSDGRVTGWEPSPPSSSSSSSPPSSSSAEPTELNAVVAQLKRELNEEEQMLFSLTFETEKYYGKGKTFWPEVELRGS
;
A
#
# COMPACT_ATOMS: atom_id res chain seq x y z
N MET A 1 -9.77 -20.73 -14.31
CA MET A 1 -9.63 -19.64 -13.32
C MET A 1 -8.84 -18.55 -14.02
N ALA A 2 -9.41 -17.36 -14.19
CA ALA A 2 -8.67 -16.26 -14.80
C ALA A 2 -7.53 -15.87 -13.85
N ASP A 3 -6.30 -15.84 -14.35
CA ASP A 3 -5.13 -15.38 -13.62
C ASP A 3 -5.31 -13.88 -13.36
N SER A 4 -5.39 -13.46 -12.09
CA SER A 4 -5.44 -12.04 -11.75
C SER A 4 -4.11 -11.41 -12.19
N PRO A 5 -4.12 -10.26 -12.88
CA PRO A 5 -2.90 -9.64 -13.37
C PRO A 5 -1.94 -9.34 -12.22
N ARG A 6 -0.66 -9.60 -12.41
CA ARG A 6 0.38 -9.30 -11.41
C ARG A 6 0.33 -7.80 -11.06
N PRO A 7 0.35 -7.44 -9.76
CA PRO A 7 0.38 -6.04 -9.37
C PRO A 7 1.70 -5.38 -9.79
N PHE A 8 1.63 -4.08 -10.09
CA PHE A 8 2.78 -3.27 -10.50
C PHE A 8 3.89 -3.27 -9.44
N ILE A 9 3.50 -3.24 -8.16
CA ILE A 9 4.41 -3.31 -7.02
C ILE A 9 4.21 -4.64 -6.29
N THR A 10 5.32 -5.33 -6.03
CA THR A 10 5.38 -6.53 -5.18
C THR A 10 6.50 -6.36 -4.18
N CYS A 11 6.42 -7.07 -3.05
CA CYS A 11 7.52 -7.11 -2.08
C CYS A 11 7.66 -8.51 -1.46
N HIS A 12 8.81 -8.76 -0.85
CA HIS A 12 9.13 -9.98 -0.12
C HIS A 12 9.86 -9.61 1.15
N VAL A 13 9.37 -10.10 2.29
CA VAL A 13 9.97 -9.87 3.61
C VAL A 13 10.60 -11.15 4.11
N LEU A 14 11.86 -11.05 4.51
CA LEU A 14 12.63 -12.13 5.11
C LEU A 14 12.95 -11.76 6.57
N ASP A 15 12.58 -12.63 7.51
CA ASP A 15 13.06 -12.55 8.88
C ASP A 15 14.44 -13.20 8.96
N THR A 16 15.48 -12.36 9.04
CA THR A 16 16.87 -12.81 9.07
C THR A 16 17.28 -13.38 10.42
N VAL A 17 16.55 -13.11 11.51
CA VAL A 17 16.81 -13.71 12.83
C VAL A 17 16.43 -15.20 12.81
N ALA A 18 15.27 -15.52 12.23
CA ALA A 18 14.79 -16.90 12.09
C ALA A 18 15.33 -17.60 10.82
N GLY A 19 15.87 -16.85 9.87
CA GLY A 19 16.30 -17.36 8.56
C GLY A 19 15.15 -17.85 7.70
N LYS A 20 13.96 -17.24 7.83
CA LYS A 20 12.70 -17.69 7.20
C LYS A 20 11.90 -16.52 6.63
N PRO A 21 10.97 -16.76 5.69
CA PRO A 21 10.04 -15.72 5.26
C PRO A 21 9.30 -15.12 6.45
N GLY A 22 8.94 -13.83 6.37
CA GLY A 22 8.17 -13.13 7.38
C GLY A 22 6.68 -13.07 7.02
N PRO A 23 5.86 -14.09 7.36
CA PRO A 23 4.44 -14.11 7.01
C PRO A 23 3.59 -13.23 7.92
N GLY A 24 2.45 -12.77 7.40
CA GLY A 24 1.44 -12.04 8.17
C GLY A 24 1.81 -10.59 8.54
N ILE A 25 2.90 -10.06 7.99
CA ILE A 25 3.33 -8.67 8.21
C ILE A 25 2.38 -7.77 7.41
N ALA A 26 1.74 -6.82 8.10
CA ALA A 26 0.93 -5.80 7.45
C ALA A 26 1.84 -4.81 6.72
N VAL A 27 1.48 -4.54 5.47
CA VAL A 27 2.20 -3.63 4.57
C VAL A 27 1.22 -2.61 4.02
N HIS A 28 1.60 -1.34 4.07
CA HIS A 28 0.84 -0.23 3.51
C HIS A 28 1.62 0.35 2.33
N LEU A 29 0.96 0.51 1.19
CA LEU A 29 1.51 1.14 -0.01
C LEU A 29 0.83 2.48 -0.23
N ARG A 30 1.62 3.53 -0.44
CA ARG A 30 1.13 4.89 -0.66
C ARG A 30 1.77 5.50 -1.89
N LEU A 31 0.98 6.21 -2.71
CA LEU A 31 1.51 7.08 -3.75
C LEU A 31 1.91 8.43 -3.13
N LEU A 32 3.18 8.81 -3.27
CA LEU A 32 3.74 10.08 -2.79
C LEU A 32 3.80 11.15 -3.89
N SER A 33 4.00 10.75 -5.15
CA SER A 33 4.06 11.65 -6.30
C SER A 33 3.71 10.90 -7.59
N PRO A 34 3.04 11.51 -8.57
CA PRO A 34 2.41 12.83 -8.50
C PRO A 34 1.19 12.77 -7.56
N LEU A 35 1.01 13.80 -6.74
CA LEU A 35 -0.20 13.91 -5.93
C LEU A 35 -1.33 14.42 -6.85
N PRO A 36 -2.45 13.69 -6.97
CA PRO A 36 -3.52 14.01 -7.93
C PRO A 36 -4.22 15.35 -7.62
N TYR A 37 -4.10 15.87 -6.38
CA TYR A 37 -4.72 17.12 -5.94
C TYR A 37 -3.82 17.86 -4.93
N PRO A 38 -3.73 19.20 -4.96
CA PRO A 38 -3.16 20.00 -3.89
C PRO A 38 -4.12 19.97 -2.69
N THR A 39 -4.03 18.90 -1.91
CA THR A 39 -4.97 18.64 -0.83
C THR A 39 -4.50 19.35 0.45
N ASN A 40 -5.22 20.42 0.81
CA ASN A 40 -5.13 21.12 2.11
C ASN A 40 -5.78 20.32 3.27
N SER A 41 -6.02 19.02 3.09
CA SER A 41 -6.80 18.17 4.00
C SER A 41 -6.08 16.84 4.24
N SER A 42 -5.98 16.36 5.49
CA SER A 42 -5.19 15.16 5.85
C SER A 42 -5.70 13.81 5.31
N SER A 43 -6.54 13.79 4.28
CA SER A 43 -7.08 12.62 3.61
C SER A 43 -6.19 12.22 2.43
N GLU A 44 -5.44 11.14 2.63
CA GLU A 44 -4.54 10.51 1.67
C GLU A 44 -5.30 9.78 0.56
N PRO A 45 -5.24 10.23 -0.71
CA PRO A 45 -6.12 9.72 -1.77
C PRO A 45 -5.75 8.31 -2.25
N TYR A 46 -4.51 7.86 -2.04
CA TYR A 46 -4.00 6.60 -2.58
C TYR A 46 -3.23 5.81 -1.52
N LEU A 47 -3.98 5.03 -0.77
CA LEU A 47 -3.48 4.09 0.22
C LEU A 47 -4.00 2.69 -0.11
N TRP A 48 -3.09 1.73 -0.21
CA TRP A 48 -3.41 0.32 -0.33
C TRP A 48 -2.80 -0.46 0.81
N THR A 49 -3.42 -1.58 1.15
CA THR A 49 -2.96 -2.47 2.22
C THR A 49 -2.80 -3.88 1.70
N ALA A 50 -1.88 -4.61 2.31
CA ALA A 50 -1.68 -6.03 2.08
C ALA A 50 -1.11 -6.69 3.34
N LYS A 51 -1.12 -8.02 3.35
CA LYS A 51 -0.35 -8.82 4.30
C LYS A 51 0.55 -9.78 3.54
N THR A 52 1.76 -9.99 4.05
CA THR A 52 2.66 -11.00 3.49
C THR A 52 2.06 -12.40 3.66
N ASN A 53 2.14 -13.22 2.62
CA ASN A 53 1.69 -14.62 2.66
C ASN A 53 2.71 -15.54 3.36
N SER A 54 2.51 -16.86 3.31
CA SER A 54 3.41 -17.85 3.94
C SER A 54 4.85 -17.84 3.39
N ASP A 55 5.03 -17.36 2.15
CA ASP A 55 6.34 -17.13 1.51
C ASP A 55 6.86 -15.71 1.75
N GLY A 56 6.26 -14.94 2.67
CA GLY A 56 6.69 -13.58 2.99
C GLY A 56 6.37 -12.55 1.90
N ARG A 57 5.54 -12.88 0.90
CA ARG A 57 5.30 -12.02 -0.28
C ARG A 57 3.97 -11.28 -0.22
N VAL A 58 3.95 -10.09 -0.81
CA VAL A 58 2.73 -9.39 -1.20
C VAL A 58 2.48 -9.62 -2.68
N THR A 59 1.34 -10.24 -3.01
CA THR A 59 0.95 -10.61 -4.39
C THR A 59 -0.29 -9.87 -4.89
N GLY A 60 -0.91 -9.05 -4.04
CA GLY A 60 -2.09 -8.26 -4.36
C GLY A 60 -2.27 -7.15 -3.32
N TRP A 61 -2.95 -6.08 -3.72
CA TRP A 61 -3.15 -4.88 -2.93
C TRP A 61 -4.64 -4.58 -2.83
N GLU A 62 -5.11 -4.30 -1.62
CA GLU A 62 -6.49 -3.94 -1.35
C GLU A 62 -6.56 -2.42 -1.07
N PRO A 63 -7.39 -1.66 -1.79
CA PRO A 63 -7.52 -0.22 -1.53
C PRO A 63 -8.05 0.02 -0.11
N SER A 64 -7.39 0.90 0.62
CA SER A 64 -7.86 1.33 1.94
C SER A 64 -8.89 2.44 1.76
N PRO A 65 -10.08 2.36 2.37
CA PRO A 65 -10.99 3.50 2.38
C PRO A 65 -10.31 4.68 3.12
N PRO A 66 -10.50 5.92 2.66
CA PRO A 66 -10.04 7.09 3.39
C PRO A 66 -10.72 7.09 4.76
N SER A 67 -9.93 7.24 5.82
CA SER A 67 -10.41 7.21 7.22
C SER A 67 -11.37 8.37 7.49
N SER A 68 -12.63 8.18 7.13
CA SER A 68 -13.76 8.99 7.57
C SER A 68 -14.35 8.26 8.76
N SER A 69 -14.20 8.83 9.95
CA SER A 69 -14.68 8.28 11.22
C SER A 69 -16.06 7.65 11.10
N SER A 70 -16.17 6.41 11.59
CA SER A 70 -17.38 5.75 12.12
C SER A 70 -18.71 6.47 11.86
N SER A 71 -19.43 6.08 10.81
CA SER A 71 -20.88 6.20 10.79
C SER A 71 -21.48 5.11 9.92
N SER A 72 -22.18 4.19 10.58
CA SER A 72 -23.12 3.25 10.00
C SER A 72 -24.20 4.01 9.22
N SER A 73 -24.00 4.22 7.93
CA SER A 73 -25.02 4.55 6.92
C SER A 73 -24.42 4.34 5.53
N PRO A 74 -25.15 3.76 4.56
CA PRO A 74 -24.65 3.60 3.20
C PRO A 74 -24.55 4.99 2.54
N PRO A 75 -23.39 5.40 1.98
CA PRO A 75 -23.36 6.56 1.11
C PRO A 75 -24.08 6.21 -0.21
N SER A 76 -25.20 6.88 -0.46
CA SER A 76 -25.87 6.85 -1.75
C SER A 76 -25.00 7.56 -2.79
N SER A 77 -24.57 6.80 -3.80
CA SER A 77 -24.27 7.23 -5.17
C SER A 77 -23.60 8.61 -5.35
N SER A 78 -22.29 8.70 -5.06
CA SER A 78 -21.31 9.46 -5.86
C SER A 78 -19.91 9.39 -5.25
N SER A 79 -18.94 8.89 -6.03
CA SER A 79 -17.51 9.27 -6.02
C SER A 79 -16.64 8.83 -4.83
N ALA A 80 -16.19 7.57 -4.84
CA ALA A 80 -14.81 7.13 -4.58
C ALA A 80 -14.80 5.59 -4.63
N GLU A 81 -14.85 5.02 -5.84
CA GLU A 81 -14.60 3.59 -6.01
C GLU A 81 -13.15 3.30 -5.51
N PRO A 82 -12.93 2.27 -4.67
CA PRO A 82 -11.59 1.87 -4.26
C PRO A 82 -10.74 1.61 -5.50
N THR A 83 -9.81 2.50 -5.81
CA THR A 83 -9.14 2.46 -7.11
C THR A 83 -8.06 1.37 -7.09
N GLU A 84 -8.20 0.39 -7.98
CA GLU A 84 -7.25 -0.72 -8.13
C GLU A 84 -5.86 -0.19 -8.51
N LEU A 85 -4.80 -0.74 -7.91
CA LEU A 85 -3.44 -0.21 -8.02
C LEU A 85 -2.96 -0.13 -9.48
N ASN A 86 -3.13 -1.19 -10.27
CA ASN A 86 -2.67 -1.20 -11.66
C ASN A 86 -3.44 -0.21 -12.52
N ALA A 87 -4.73 0.00 -12.27
CA ALA A 87 -5.53 1.02 -12.93
C ALA A 87 -5.00 2.44 -12.66
N VAL A 88 -4.65 2.74 -11.39
CA VAL A 88 -4.03 4.04 -11.03
C VAL A 88 -2.69 4.21 -11.73
N VAL A 89 -1.82 3.20 -11.67
CA VAL A 89 -0.50 3.25 -12.31
C VAL A 89 -0.63 3.43 -13.83
N ALA A 90 -1.56 2.72 -14.47
CA ALA A 90 -1.81 2.83 -15.90
C ALA A 90 -2.33 4.23 -16.28
N GLN A 91 -3.17 4.83 -15.44
CA GLN A 91 -3.61 6.21 -15.63
C GLN A 91 -2.44 7.19 -15.51
N LEU A 92 -1.68 7.13 -14.42
CA LEU A 92 -0.55 8.03 -14.18
C LEU A 92 0.49 7.94 -15.29
N LYS A 93 0.82 6.74 -15.77
CA LYS A 93 1.74 6.56 -16.90
C LYS A 93 1.31 7.23 -18.20
N ARG A 94 0.01 7.50 -18.39
CA ARG A 94 -0.50 8.24 -19.56
C ARG A 94 -0.47 9.75 -19.36
N GLU A 95 -0.46 10.21 -18.10
CA GLU A 95 -0.52 11.62 -17.73
C GLU A 95 0.87 12.21 -17.45
N LEU A 96 1.81 11.39 -16.96
CA LEU A 96 3.18 11.78 -16.65
C LEU A 96 3.96 12.15 -17.91
N ASN A 97 4.71 13.25 -17.82
CA ASN A 97 5.70 13.63 -18.83
C ASN A 97 6.97 12.78 -18.69
N GLU A 98 7.84 12.77 -19.73
CA GLU A 98 9.07 11.95 -19.74
C GLU A 98 10.08 12.28 -18.63
N GLU A 99 9.94 13.43 -17.97
CA GLU A 99 10.78 13.90 -16.87
C GLU A 99 10.22 13.59 -15.47
N GLU A 100 8.98 13.12 -15.38
CA GLU A 100 8.31 12.86 -14.11
C GLU A 100 8.34 11.37 -13.75
N GLN A 101 8.49 11.08 -12.46
CA GLN A 101 8.49 9.72 -11.94
C GLN A 101 7.46 9.56 -10.83
N MET A 102 6.81 8.39 -10.79
CA MET A 102 5.96 8.04 -9.67
C MET A 102 6.84 7.75 -8.45
N LEU A 103 6.50 8.32 -7.30
CA LEU A 103 7.16 8.01 -6.03
C LEU A 103 6.15 7.29 -5.15
N PHE A 104 6.57 6.17 -4.58
CA PHE A 104 5.76 5.37 -3.65
C PHE A 104 6.47 5.19 -2.31
N SER A 105 5.70 4.97 -1.25
CA SER A 105 6.20 4.43 0.01
C SER A 105 5.57 3.09 0.37
N LEU A 106 6.37 2.23 1.00
CA LEU A 106 5.97 0.96 1.58
C LEU A 106 6.26 1.01 3.08
N THR A 107 5.23 0.80 3.89
CA THR A 107 5.33 0.85 5.34
C THR A 107 5.02 -0.52 5.94
N PHE A 108 5.95 -1.06 6.72
CA PHE A 108 5.89 -2.40 7.32
C PHE A 108 5.70 -2.31 8.83
N GLU A 109 4.64 -2.95 9.35
CA GLU A 109 4.34 -2.96 10.79
C GLU A 109 5.15 -4.02 11.55
N THR A 110 6.45 -3.79 11.71
CA THR A 110 7.39 -4.73 12.31
C THR A 110 7.11 -5.06 13.78
N GLU A 111 6.59 -4.12 14.59
CA GLU A 111 6.24 -4.43 15.99
C GLU A 111 5.07 -5.41 16.11
N LYS A 112 4.07 -5.33 15.22
CA LYS A 112 2.96 -6.30 15.25
C LYS A 112 3.43 -7.71 14.90
N TYR A 113 4.49 -7.83 14.10
CA TYR A 113 5.10 -9.10 13.74
C TYR A 113 6.02 -9.65 14.84
N TYR A 114 7.00 -8.87 15.29
CA TYR A 114 7.98 -9.33 16.29
C TYR A 114 7.44 -9.31 17.73
N GLY A 115 6.43 -8.50 18.00
CA GLY A 115 5.88 -8.23 19.32
C GLY A 115 6.41 -6.94 19.95
N LYS A 116 5.61 -6.38 20.87
CA LYS A 116 5.92 -5.10 21.54
C LYS A 116 7.29 -5.11 22.22
N GLY A 117 8.13 -4.14 21.88
CA GLY A 117 9.49 -4.02 22.41
C GLY A 117 10.46 -5.15 22.01
N LYS A 118 10.10 -6.00 21.04
CA LYS A 118 10.97 -7.04 20.47
C LYS A 118 11.67 -6.60 19.19
N THR A 119 11.40 -5.39 18.74
CA THR A 119 12.06 -4.74 17.61
C THR A 119 12.46 -3.33 18.03
N PHE A 120 13.59 -2.85 17.52
CA PHE A 120 14.00 -1.45 17.68
C PHE A 120 13.14 -0.52 16.82
N TRP A 121 12.77 -1.00 15.63
CA TRP A 121 11.90 -0.28 14.70
C TRP A 121 10.48 -0.79 14.86
N PRO A 122 9.54 0.01 15.41
CA PRO A 122 8.15 -0.43 15.50
C PRO A 122 7.46 -0.47 14.14
N GLU A 123 7.96 0.33 13.21
CA GLU A 123 7.56 0.41 11.81
C GLU A 123 8.80 0.74 10.96
N VAL A 124 8.81 0.28 9.71
CA VAL A 124 9.83 0.63 8.71
C VAL A 124 9.15 1.17 7.47
N GLU A 125 9.55 2.36 7.01
CA GLU A 125 9.10 2.94 5.74
C GLU A 125 10.23 2.91 4.71
N LEU A 126 9.93 2.38 3.51
CA LEU A 126 10.80 2.42 2.34
C LEU A 126 10.17 3.35 1.30
N ARG A 127 10.95 4.26 0.74
CA ARG A 127 10.52 5.14 -0.36
C ARG A 127 11.27 4.76 -1.63
N GLY A 128 10.55 4.60 -2.73
CA GLY A 128 11.10 4.17 -4.01
C GLY A 128 10.34 4.80 -5.17
N SER A 129 11.06 4.93 -6.30
CA SER A 129 10.54 5.50 -7.54
C SER A 129 10.44 4.46 -8.65
#